data_AF-A0A7Y9WQC3-F1
#
_entry.id   AF-A0A7Y9WQC3-F1
#
_cell.length_a   1.000
_cell.length_b   1.000
_cell.length_c   1.000
_cell.angle_alpha   90.00
_cell.angle_beta   90.00
_cell.angle_gamma   90.00
#
_symmetry.space_group_name_H-M   'P 1'
#
loop_
_entity.id
_entity.type
_entity.pdbx_description
1 polymer ?
#
loop_
_entity_poly.entity_id
_entity_poly.type
_entity_poly.pdbx_seq_one_letter_code
_entity_poly.pdbx_strand_id
1 'polypeptide(L)'
;MVALAKVGPHAHHQRIAGNGLAATTGFLPAGFVYLLCHAGKIIEPVLFYLRAKCAFSGVLRSRWTNLTYAEHLYEWFSLLEALGTPWDEVTEQDLIAYSSSLSSHVSSHTKTEIKPSTRKGRMRTILAFYRFAHIRGWISKAVTLDEENILHPPQNRVALAHIQRNRPAAPRSDILDHIKVPEPAPPMCIDETALGRIFFALGPTSSIGRNGVSCRDRLIAEIGLNGGPRLAEVASLTVRQILALVPNSKNPNSPCKLLLTKTKGFTARNVFLPSWLVRELHAYIDHERQEVVDTARAAKPDTYKEPETLFLSLPTANVRDIGESVSRETIMRRFRQAVERCSLFHTVPAVDPRTGNRFLKNEAKYTFHNLRHTFAYTAYITFHRNGDAFPWNKVQILLGHAHLSTTIDIYLKGAGTNEIEVSDAIVETFSGWRDLVDAAA
;
A
#
# COMPACT_ATOMS: atom_id res chain seq x y z
N MET A 1 -22.82 -0.27 -21.77
CA MET A 1 -21.73 -0.87 -20.99
C MET A 1 -21.98 -0.63 -19.53
N VAL A 2 -21.61 -1.60 -18.69
CA VAL A 2 -21.55 -1.47 -17.23
C VAL A 2 -20.84 -0.16 -16.85
N ALA A 3 -21.22 0.42 -15.71
CA ALA A 3 -20.58 1.61 -15.15
C ALA A 3 -20.27 1.44 -13.66
N LEU A 4 -19.20 2.08 -13.20
CA LEU A 4 -18.90 2.23 -11.77
C LEU A 4 -19.64 3.46 -11.23
N ALA A 5 -20.43 3.26 -10.18
CA ALA A 5 -21.11 4.32 -9.45
C ALA A 5 -20.56 4.42 -8.02
N LYS A 6 -20.63 5.62 -7.43
CA LYS A 6 -20.10 5.89 -6.09
C LYS A 6 -21.12 6.67 -5.26
N VAL A 7 -21.31 6.23 -4.01
CA VAL A 7 -22.16 6.93 -3.05
C VAL A 7 -21.52 8.28 -2.67
N GLY A 8 -22.29 9.36 -2.84
CA GLY A 8 -21.83 10.74 -2.60
C GLY A 8 -21.57 11.05 -1.11
N PRO A 9 -20.78 12.12 -0.81
CA PRO A 9 -20.39 12.48 0.56
C PRO A 9 -21.54 13.06 1.40
N HIS A 10 -22.56 13.66 0.79
CA HIS A 10 -23.74 14.22 1.47
C HIS A 10 -24.96 13.28 1.46
N ALA A 11 -24.85 12.14 0.80
CA ALA A 11 -25.81 11.07 0.93
C ALA A 11 -25.45 10.29 2.20
N HIS A 12 -25.72 10.88 3.37
CA HIS A 12 -25.88 10.07 4.57
C HIS A 12 -27.02 9.12 4.24
N HIS A 13 -26.65 7.91 3.82
CA HIS A 13 -27.58 6.80 3.70
C HIS A 13 -28.52 6.86 2.48
N GLN A 14 -27.96 6.72 1.27
CA GLN A 14 -28.79 6.59 0.07
C GLN A 14 -29.59 5.27 0.12
N ARG A 15 -30.92 5.36 0.13
CA ARG A 15 -31.82 4.22 -0.05
C ARG A 15 -31.73 3.81 -1.51
N ILE A 16 -31.05 2.72 -1.77
CA ILE A 16 -31.05 2.11 -3.09
C ILE A 16 -32.26 1.18 -3.15
N ALA A 17 -33.30 1.58 -3.87
CA ALA A 17 -34.40 0.68 -4.20
C ALA A 17 -33.90 -0.30 -5.28
N GLY A 18 -33.68 -1.55 -4.88
CA GLY A 18 -33.51 -2.65 -5.83
C GLY A 18 -34.82 -2.93 -6.57
N ASN A 19 -34.73 -3.37 -7.82
CA ASN A 19 -35.87 -3.73 -8.65
C ASN A 19 -36.23 -5.22 -8.59
N GLY A 20 -35.62 -6.00 -7.69
CA GLY A 20 -36.19 -7.29 -7.26
C GLY A 20 -35.16 -8.41 -7.15
N LEU A 21 -34.99 -8.88 -5.92
CA LEU A 21 -34.69 -10.26 -5.47
C LEU A 21 -34.55 -10.31 -3.93
N ALA A 22 -34.31 -9.17 -3.29
CA ALA A 22 -34.63 -8.93 -1.88
C ALA A 22 -34.67 -7.42 -1.63
N ALA A 23 -35.79 -6.90 -1.13
CA ALA A 23 -35.89 -5.52 -0.68
C ALA A 23 -34.86 -5.26 0.42
N THR A 24 -33.70 -4.70 0.06
CA THR A 24 -32.74 -4.25 1.06
C THR A 24 -32.99 -2.79 1.37
N THR A 25 -33.79 -2.57 2.40
CA THR A 25 -33.70 -1.37 3.22
C THR A 25 -32.36 -1.42 3.98
N GLY A 26 -31.28 -1.04 3.32
CA GLY A 26 -29.95 -1.04 3.91
C GLY A 26 -29.11 0.10 3.37
N PHE A 27 -28.68 0.98 4.26
CA PHE A 27 -27.94 2.17 3.92
C PHE A 27 -26.49 1.84 3.53
N LEU A 28 -26.01 2.40 2.41
CA LEU A 28 -24.62 2.26 1.98
C LEU A 28 -23.75 3.39 2.55
N PRO A 29 -22.52 3.08 2.98
CA PRO A 29 -21.61 4.09 3.51
C PRO A 29 -21.12 5.04 2.41
N ALA A 30 -20.83 6.30 2.79
CA ALA A 30 -20.29 7.30 1.87
C ALA A 30 -18.99 6.80 1.21
N GLY A 31 -18.88 7.04 -0.10
CA GLY A 31 -17.73 6.62 -0.90
C GLY A 31 -17.69 5.14 -1.28
N PHE A 32 -18.73 4.36 -0.95
CA PHE A 32 -18.90 2.99 -1.45
C PHE A 32 -19.10 2.98 -2.97
N VAL A 33 -18.39 2.08 -3.64
CA VAL A 33 -18.41 1.88 -5.09
C VAL A 33 -19.19 0.60 -5.42
N TYR A 34 -20.08 0.70 -6.40
CA TYR A 34 -20.95 -0.38 -6.89
C TYR A 34 -21.11 -0.30 -8.41
N LEU A 35 -21.77 -1.30 -9.01
CA LEU A 35 -21.92 -1.43 -10.46
C LEU A 35 -23.36 -1.13 -10.92
N LEU A 36 -23.45 -0.48 -12.07
CA LEU A 36 -24.66 -0.31 -12.86
C LEU A 36 -24.52 -1.08 -14.17
N CYS A 37 -25.57 -1.74 -14.65
CA CYS A 37 -25.62 -2.33 -15.99
C CYS A 37 -25.75 -1.25 -17.07
N HIS A 38 -25.68 -1.64 -18.34
CA HIS A 38 -25.84 -0.74 -19.48
C HIS A 38 -27.17 0.05 -19.48
N ALA A 39 -28.22 -0.48 -18.84
CA ALA A 39 -29.51 0.18 -18.69
C ALA A 39 -29.58 1.14 -17.49
N GLY A 40 -28.45 1.40 -16.82
CA GLY A 40 -28.37 2.23 -15.61
C GLY A 40 -28.99 1.58 -14.37
N LYS A 41 -29.41 0.32 -14.44
CA LYS A 41 -29.94 -0.44 -13.30
C LYS A 41 -28.80 -1.05 -12.48
N ILE A 42 -29.04 -1.28 -11.21
CA ILE A 42 -28.01 -1.82 -10.31
C ILE A 42 -27.84 -3.31 -10.56
N ILE A 43 -26.59 -3.75 -10.59
CA ILE A 43 -26.26 -5.18 -10.61
C ILE A 43 -26.36 -5.69 -9.16
N GLU A 44 -27.58 -6.05 -8.73
CA GLU A 44 -27.89 -6.40 -7.33
C GLU A 44 -26.99 -7.49 -6.74
N PRO A 45 -26.68 -8.60 -7.45
CA PRO A 45 -25.79 -9.64 -6.91
C PRO A 45 -24.41 -9.09 -6.53
N VAL A 46 -23.86 -8.20 -7.36
CA VAL A 46 -22.56 -7.56 -7.12
C VAL A 46 -22.63 -6.61 -5.94
N LEU A 47 -23.70 -5.82 -5.84
CA LEU A 47 -23.91 -4.92 -4.70
C LEU A 47 -23.91 -5.70 -3.39
N PHE A 48 -24.65 -6.80 -3.32
CA PHE A 48 -24.72 -7.64 -2.12
C PHE A 48 -23.38 -8.28 -1.75
N TYR A 49 -22.65 -8.78 -2.74
CA TYR A 49 -21.32 -9.33 -2.53
C TYR A 49 -20.36 -8.26 -1.98
N LEU A 50 -20.29 -7.09 -2.63
CA LEU A 50 -19.41 -5.99 -2.22
C LEU A 50 -19.79 -5.48 -0.82
N ARG A 51 -21.08 -5.40 -0.50
CA ARG A 51 -21.54 -5.01 0.85
C ARG A 51 -21.12 -6.05 1.89
N ALA A 52 -21.36 -7.34 1.62
CA ALA A 52 -20.98 -8.42 2.53
C ALA A 52 -19.45 -8.50 2.75
N LYS A 53 -18.64 -8.21 1.72
CA LYS A 53 -17.18 -8.27 1.80
C LYS A 53 -16.54 -7.01 2.37
N CYS A 54 -17.02 -5.82 2.00
CA CYS A 54 -16.34 -4.57 2.29
C CYS A 54 -17.02 -3.73 3.38
N ALA A 55 -18.31 -3.97 3.65
CA ALA A 55 -19.13 -3.17 4.55
C ALA A 55 -20.11 -4.03 5.37
N PHE A 56 -19.66 -5.20 5.86
CA PHE A 56 -20.51 -6.17 6.59
C PHE A 56 -21.24 -5.53 7.79
N SER A 57 -20.57 -4.64 8.52
CA SER A 57 -21.13 -3.92 9.68
C SER A 57 -21.81 -2.59 9.32
N GLY A 58 -22.09 -2.34 8.04
CA GLY A 58 -22.56 -1.04 7.53
C GLY A 58 -21.45 0.02 7.38
N VAL A 59 -20.26 -0.23 7.91
CA VAL A 59 -19.09 0.67 7.79
C VAL A 59 -18.12 0.15 6.74
N LEU A 60 -17.69 1.02 5.83
CA LEU A 60 -16.70 0.69 4.81
C LEU A 60 -15.32 0.50 5.45
N ARG A 61 -14.83 -0.75 5.52
CA ARG A 61 -13.53 -1.08 6.15
C ARG A 61 -12.33 -0.51 5.39
N SER A 62 -12.42 -0.49 4.06
CA SER A 62 -11.36 0.01 3.18
C SER A 62 -11.96 0.43 1.85
N ARG A 63 -11.92 1.74 1.57
CA ARG A 63 -12.36 2.31 0.30
C ARG A 63 -11.58 1.73 -0.89
N TRP A 64 -10.28 1.50 -0.70
CA TRP A 64 -9.42 0.93 -1.74
C TRP A 64 -9.78 -0.52 -2.06
N THR A 65 -10.07 -1.33 -1.04
CA THR A 65 -10.47 -2.73 -1.25
C THR A 65 -11.80 -2.82 -1.97
N ASN A 66 -12.77 -1.99 -1.60
CA ASN A 66 -14.05 -1.91 -2.31
C ASN A 66 -13.89 -1.45 -3.76
N LEU A 67 -13.08 -0.41 -4.01
CA LEU A 67 -12.79 0.04 -5.37
C LEU A 67 -12.14 -1.06 -6.21
N THR A 68 -11.07 -1.71 -5.70
CA THR A 68 -10.40 -2.80 -6.43
C THR A 68 -11.35 -3.96 -6.74
N TYR A 69 -12.21 -4.35 -5.79
CA TYR A 69 -13.17 -5.42 -6.04
C TYR A 69 -14.24 -5.00 -7.05
N ALA A 70 -14.71 -3.76 -6.98
CA ALA A 70 -15.64 -3.20 -7.94
C ALA A 70 -15.03 -3.13 -9.35
N GLU A 71 -13.77 -2.70 -9.49
CA GLU A 71 -13.06 -2.68 -10.78
C GLU A 71 -12.88 -4.09 -11.37
N HIS A 72 -12.50 -5.08 -10.56
CA HIS A 72 -12.41 -6.47 -11.01
C HIS A 72 -13.74 -7.00 -11.53
N LEU A 73 -14.83 -6.74 -10.81
CA LEU A 73 -16.17 -7.18 -11.22
C LEU A 73 -16.70 -6.34 -12.39
N TYR A 74 -16.34 -5.06 -12.48
CA TYR A 74 -16.74 -4.19 -13.58
C TYR A 74 -16.24 -4.74 -14.91
N GLU A 75 -14.96 -5.12 -15.00
CA GLU A 75 -14.40 -5.67 -16.23
C GLU A 75 -15.06 -7.00 -16.61
N TRP A 76 -15.29 -7.87 -15.63
CA TRP A 76 -15.94 -9.15 -15.84
C TRP A 76 -17.39 -8.99 -16.31
N PHE A 77 -18.20 -8.18 -15.63
CA PHE A 77 -19.59 -7.94 -16.00
C PHE A 77 -19.72 -7.16 -17.31
N SER A 78 -18.77 -6.28 -17.64
CA SER A 78 -18.72 -5.62 -18.95
C SER A 78 -18.53 -6.62 -20.09
N LEU A 79 -17.68 -7.64 -19.88
CA LEU A 79 -17.49 -8.72 -20.84
C LEU A 79 -18.76 -9.57 -20.98
N LEU A 80 -19.39 -9.95 -19.86
CA LEU A 80 -20.64 -10.71 -19.89
C LEU A 80 -21.75 -9.96 -20.66
N GLU A 81 -21.91 -8.65 -20.41
CA GLU A 81 -22.85 -7.83 -21.18
C GLU A 81 -22.51 -7.80 -22.68
N ALA A 82 -21.23 -7.68 -23.03
CA ALA A 82 -20.79 -7.64 -24.42
C ALA A 82 -21.02 -8.99 -25.14
N LEU A 83 -20.91 -10.11 -24.43
CA LEU A 83 -21.19 -11.45 -24.95
C LEU A 83 -22.69 -11.83 -24.88
N GLY A 84 -23.51 -11.04 -24.19
CA GLY A 84 -24.91 -11.35 -23.94
C GLY A 84 -25.12 -12.54 -23.00
N THR A 85 -24.11 -12.91 -22.21
CA THR A 85 -24.13 -14.06 -21.30
C THR A 85 -24.71 -13.64 -19.94
N PRO A 86 -25.81 -14.25 -19.46
CA PRO A 86 -26.31 -14.02 -18.12
C PRO A 86 -25.27 -14.42 -17.06
N TRP A 87 -25.11 -13.61 -16.01
CA TRP A 87 -24.05 -13.82 -15.02
C TRP A 87 -24.23 -15.12 -14.23
N ASP A 88 -25.46 -15.59 -14.08
CA ASP A 88 -25.91 -16.79 -13.36
C ASP A 88 -25.89 -18.07 -14.20
N GLU A 89 -25.71 -17.94 -15.51
CA GLU A 89 -25.54 -19.06 -16.46
C GLU A 89 -24.06 -19.31 -16.80
N VAL A 90 -23.14 -18.53 -16.22
CA VAL A 90 -21.70 -18.65 -16.43
C VAL A 90 -21.19 -20.03 -16.04
N THR A 91 -20.46 -20.65 -16.96
CA THR A 91 -19.81 -21.94 -16.79
C THR A 91 -18.37 -21.80 -16.35
N GLU A 92 -17.75 -22.91 -15.95
CA GLU A 92 -16.32 -22.97 -15.68
C GLU A 92 -15.49 -22.64 -16.93
N GLN A 93 -15.96 -23.04 -18.12
CA GLN A 93 -15.29 -22.78 -19.38
C GLN A 93 -15.19 -21.28 -19.68
N ASP A 94 -16.21 -20.50 -19.34
CA ASP A 94 -16.23 -19.05 -19.51
C ASP A 94 -15.17 -18.37 -18.63
N LEU A 95 -15.00 -18.86 -17.38
CA LEU A 95 -13.97 -18.36 -16.47
C LEU A 95 -12.56 -18.74 -16.94
N ILE A 96 -12.37 -19.94 -17.49
CA ILE A 96 -11.10 -20.36 -18.10
C ILE A 96 -10.78 -19.49 -19.31
N ALA A 97 -11.75 -19.26 -20.19
CA ALA A 97 -11.59 -18.41 -21.37
C ALA A 97 -11.22 -16.97 -20.97
N TYR A 98 -11.87 -16.41 -19.95
CA TYR A 98 -11.53 -15.09 -19.43
C TYR A 98 -10.15 -15.02 -18.78
N SER A 99 -9.81 -15.99 -17.93
CA SER A 99 -8.47 -16.09 -17.33
C SER A 99 -7.38 -16.15 -18.40
N SER A 100 -7.63 -16.89 -19.47
CA SER A 100 -6.73 -17.02 -20.61
C SER A 100 -6.59 -15.70 -21.38
N SER A 101 -7.70 -15.01 -21.65
CA SER A 101 -7.69 -13.72 -22.35
C SER A 101 -7.01 -12.59 -21.57
N LEU A 102 -7.01 -12.65 -20.23
CA LEU A 102 -6.26 -11.70 -19.39
C LEU A 102 -4.74 -11.79 -19.59
N SER A 103 -4.23 -12.88 -20.17
CA SER A 103 -2.79 -13.05 -20.42
C SER A 103 -2.28 -12.22 -21.58
N SER A 104 -3.13 -11.90 -22.56
CA SER A 104 -2.79 -11.07 -23.72
C SER A 104 -3.21 -9.60 -23.54
N HIS A 105 -3.87 -9.26 -22.43
CA HIS A 105 -4.32 -7.89 -22.18
C HIS A 105 -3.17 -6.96 -21.81
N VAL A 106 -3.08 -5.84 -22.53
CA VAL A 106 -2.18 -4.73 -22.24
C VAL A 106 -2.96 -3.66 -21.48
N SER A 107 -2.46 -3.29 -20.30
CA SER A 107 -3.02 -2.20 -19.51
C SER A 107 -2.83 -0.86 -20.21
N SER A 108 -3.91 -0.10 -20.42
CA SER A 108 -3.85 1.22 -21.05
C SER A 108 -3.05 2.24 -20.23
N HIS A 109 -3.10 2.11 -18.89
CA HIS A 109 -2.43 3.01 -17.97
C HIS A 109 -0.93 2.69 -17.83
N THR A 110 -0.57 1.42 -17.65
CA THR A 110 0.83 1.03 -17.46
C THR A 110 1.55 0.76 -18.77
N LYS A 111 0.80 0.54 -19.87
CA LYS A 111 1.32 0.12 -21.18
C LYS A 111 2.13 -1.18 -21.09
N THR A 112 1.76 -2.05 -20.14
CA THR A 112 2.40 -3.35 -19.94
C THR A 112 1.34 -4.43 -19.93
N GLU A 113 1.73 -5.64 -20.29
CA GLU A 113 0.91 -6.83 -20.04
C GLU A 113 0.52 -6.90 -18.55
N ILE A 114 -0.69 -7.38 -18.27
CA ILE A 114 -1.19 -7.47 -16.89
C ILE A 114 -0.33 -8.46 -16.11
N LYS A 115 0.27 -7.99 -15.01
CA LYS A 115 1.12 -8.83 -14.14
C LYS A 115 0.36 -10.08 -13.67
N PRO A 116 1.02 -11.26 -13.58
CA PRO A 116 0.38 -12.49 -13.13
C PRO A 116 -0.32 -12.37 -11.77
N SER A 117 0.25 -11.61 -10.83
CA SER A 117 -0.35 -11.34 -9.52
C SER A 117 -1.65 -10.54 -9.62
N THR A 118 -1.75 -9.61 -10.57
CA THR A 118 -2.98 -8.85 -10.87
C THR A 118 -4.04 -9.75 -11.49
N ARG A 119 -3.67 -10.61 -12.47
CA ARG A 119 -4.60 -11.61 -13.04
C ARG A 119 -5.15 -12.53 -11.95
N LYS A 120 -4.27 -13.07 -11.09
CA LYS A 120 -4.66 -13.94 -9.97
C LYS A 120 -5.57 -13.22 -8.97
N GLY A 121 -5.32 -11.93 -8.69
CA GLY A 121 -6.18 -11.09 -7.85
C GLY A 121 -7.58 -10.86 -8.42
N ARG A 122 -7.68 -10.60 -9.73
CA ARG A 122 -8.94 -10.47 -10.47
C ARG A 122 -9.75 -11.76 -10.40
N MET A 123 -9.17 -12.88 -10.83
CA MET A 123 -9.83 -14.19 -10.81
C MET A 123 -10.26 -14.57 -9.40
N ARG A 124 -9.44 -14.34 -8.37
CA ARG A 124 -9.82 -14.60 -6.98
C ARG A 124 -11.06 -13.80 -6.55
N THR A 125 -11.22 -12.57 -7.04
CA THR A 125 -12.39 -11.73 -6.71
C THR A 125 -13.64 -12.28 -7.38
N ILE A 126 -13.55 -12.66 -8.66
CA ILE A 126 -14.65 -13.23 -9.45
C ILE A 126 -15.10 -14.57 -8.86
N LEU A 127 -14.16 -15.47 -8.57
CA LEU A 127 -14.44 -16.75 -7.93
C LEU A 127 -15.08 -16.59 -6.55
N ALA A 128 -14.61 -15.61 -5.76
CA ALA A 128 -15.22 -15.31 -4.47
C ALA A 128 -16.65 -14.75 -4.58
N PHE A 129 -16.97 -14.04 -5.68
CA PHE A 129 -18.32 -13.60 -6.00
C PHE A 129 -19.23 -14.80 -6.34
N TYR A 130 -18.81 -15.70 -7.23
CA TYR A 130 -19.59 -16.89 -7.58
C TYR A 130 -19.80 -17.84 -6.40
N ARG A 131 -18.77 -18.03 -5.56
CA ARG A 131 -18.93 -18.75 -4.29
C ARG A 131 -19.95 -18.10 -3.37
N PHE A 132 -19.95 -16.77 -3.30
CA PHE A 132 -20.94 -16.05 -2.50
C PHE A 132 -22.36 -16.23 -3.05
N ALA A 133 -22.54 -16.18 -4.37
CA ALA A 133 -23.83 -16.43 -5.03
C ALA A 133 -24.34 -17.86 -4.77
N HIS A 134 -23.46 -18.87 -4.84
CA HIS A 134 -23.81 -20.26 -4.53
C HIS A 134 -24.24 -20.44 -3.07
N ILE A 135 -23.49 -19.90 -2.10
CA ILE A 135 -23.84 -19.96 -0.67
C ILE A 135 -25.19 -19.28 -0.39
N ARG A 136 -25.57 -18.29 -1.20
CA ARG A 136 -26.86 -17.59 -1.12
C ARG A 136 -27.99 -18.31 -1.87
N GLY A 137 -27.71 -19.40 -2.58
CA GLY A 137 -28.68 -20.14 -3.37
C GLY A 137 -29.11 -19.43 -4.66
N TRP A 138 -28.36 -18.46 -5.15
CA TRP A 138 -28.69 -17.72 -6.38
C TRP A 138 -28.30 -18.48 -7.65
N ILE A 139 -27.36 -19.41 -7.52
CA ILE A 139 -26.95 -20.33 -8.58
C ILE A 139 -26.95 -21.74 -8.00
N SER A 140 -27.35 -22.71 -8.82
CA SER A 140 -27.51 -24.12 -8.42
C SER A 140 -26.17 -24.87 -8.33
N LYS A 141 -25.19 -24.49 -9.15
CA LYS A 141 -23.86 -25.12 -9.18
C LYS A 141 -22.78 -24.12 -8.78
N ALA A 142 -21.95 -24.50 -7.82
CA ALA A 142 -20.74 -23.73 -7.52
C ALA A 142 -19.78 -23.84 -8.71
N VAL A 143 -19.50 -22.73 -9.37
CA VAL A 143 -18.43 -22.68 -10.38
C VAL A 143 -17.10 -22.85 -9.62
N THR A 144 -16.46 -24.03 -9.73
CA THR A 144 -15.12 -24.39 -9.20
C THR A 144 -14.92 -24.54 -7.69
N LEU A 145 -15.87 -25.14 -6.96
CA LEU A 145 -15.58 -25.66 -5.62
C LEU A 145 -15.60 -27.19 -5.64
N ASP A 146 -14.46 -27.80 -5.96
CA ASP A 146 -14.24 -29.17 -5.51
C ASP A 146 -14.09 -29.12 -3.99
N GLU A 147 -15.09 -29.61 -3.27
CA GLU A 147 -15.03 -29.77 -1.82
C GLU A 147 -13.89 -30.73 -1.39
N GLU A 148 -13.32 -31.50 -2.33
CA GLU A 148 -12.35 -32.56 -2.07
C GLU A 148 -10.88 -32.12 -2.06
N ASN A 149 -10.52 -30.97 -2.64
CA ASN A 149 -9.11 -30.53 -2.73
C ASN A 149 -8.72 -29.54 -1.62
N ILE A 150 -8.70 -30.02 -0.38
CA ILE A 150 -8.26 -29.31 0.82
C ILE A 150 -6.75 -29.53 1.01
N LEU A 151 -5.93 -28.52 0.68
CA LEU A 151 -4.52 -28.49 1.11
C LEU A 151 -4.39 -27.86 2.50
N HIS A 152 -3.77 -28.60 3.42
CA HIS A 152 -3.28 -28.03 4.66
C HIS A 152 -2.14 -27.03 4.34
N PRO A 153 -2.16 -25.81 4.91
CA PRO A 153 -1.06 -24.88 4.72
C PRO A 153 0.26 -25.54 5.15
N PRO A 154 1.37 -25.31 4.42
CA PRO A 154 2.65 -25.93 4.76
C PRO A 154 3.04 -25.60 6.20
N GLN A 155 3.36 -26.65 6.97
CA GLN A 155 3.58 -26.64 8.41
C GLN A 155 4.65 -25.62 8.85
N ASN A 156 5.56 -25.23 7.96
CA ASN A 156 6.67 -24.31 8.23
C ASN A 156 6.33 -22.81 8.20
N ARG A 157 5.06 -22.41 7.97
CA ARG A 157 4.71 -20.97 7.86
C ARG A 157 4.27 -20.29 9.16
N VAL A 158 4.08 -21.03 10.24
CA VAL A 158 3.62 -20.50 11.53
C VAL A 158 4.35 -21.22 12.66
N ALA A 159 5.10 -20.48 13.50
CA ALA A 159 5.56 -21.02 14.78
C ALA A 159 4.31 -21.45 15.57
N LEU A 160 4.18 -22.74 15.90
CA LEU A 160 3.00 -23.40 16.50
C LEU A 160 1.89 -23.87 15.53
N ALA A 161 2.20 -24.17 14.26
CA ALA A 161 1.23 -24.76 13.32
C ALA A 161 0.55 -26.05 13.85
N HIS A 162 1.22 -26.83 14.71
CA HIS A 162 0.69 -28.06 15.32
C HIS A 162 -0.39 -27.83 16.40
N ILE A 163 -0.51 -26.62 16.95
CA ILE A 163 -1.46 -26.28 18.03
C ILE A 163 -2.74 -25.64 17.47
N GLN A 164 -2.69 -25.06 16.25
CA GLN A 164 -3.87 -24.54 15.56
C GLN A 164 -4.69 -25.68 14.90
N ARG A 165 -5.30 -26.54 15.72
CA ARG A 165 -6.44 -27.34 15.26
C ARG A 165 -7.57 -26.37 14.85
N ASN A 166 -8.08 -26.52 13.62
CA ASN A 166 -9.16 -25.75 12.98
C ASN A 166 -8.82 -24.36 12.42
N ARG A 167 -7.86 -24.28 11.48
CA ARG A 167 -8.07 -23.36 10.34
C ARG A 167 -8.74 -24.13 9.21
N PRO A 168 -9.91 -23.68 8.69
CA PRO A 168 -10.48 -24.29 7.50
C PRO A 168 -9.45 -24.15 6.37
N ALA A 169 -9.17 -25.26 5.70
CA ALA A 169 -8.30 -25.23 4.54
C ALA A 169 -8.88 -24.29 3.48
N ALA A 170 -7.99 -23.59 2.77
CA ALA A 170 -8.42 -22.76 1.67
C ALA A 170 -8.82 -23.69 0.52
N PRO A 171 -10.06 -23.59 -0.01
CA PRO A 171 -10.43 -24.38 -1.18
C PRO A 171 -9.52 -24.02 -2.36
N ARG A 172 -9.11 -25.05 -3.08
CA ARG A 172 -8.26 -24.97 -4.25
C ARG A 172 -9.10 -24.62 -5.48
N SER A 173 -8.51 -23.93 -6.45
CA SER A 173 -9.16 -23.60 -7.72
C SER A 173 -8.14 -23.81 -8.82
N ASP A 174 -8.43 -24.74 -9.73
CA ASP A 174 -7.52 -25.12 -10.81
C ASP A 174 -7.18 -23.92 -11.71
N ILE A 175 -8.16 -23.03 -11.93
CA ILE A 175 -7.98 -21.76 -12.64
C ILE A 175 -6.88 -20.90 -11.97
N LEU A 176 -6.86 -20.84 -10.64
CA LEU A 176 -5.85 -20.06 -9.90
C LEU A 176 -4.47 -20.73 -9.88
N ASP A 177 -4.42 -22.06 -9.98
CA ASP A 177 -3.19 -22.85 -10.01
C ASP A 177 -2.49 -22.75 -11.37
N HIS A 178 -3.25 -22.65 -12.46
CA HIS A 178 -2.69 -22.40 -13.79
C HIS A 178 -2.08 -21.00 -13.94
N ILE A 179 -2.50 -20.01 -13.13
CA ILE A 179 -1.86 -18.70 -13.09
C ILE A 179 -0.56 -18.79 -12.26
N LYS A 180 0.52 -19.17 -12.93
CA LYS A 180 1.88 -19.13 -12.36
C LYS A 180 2.27 -17.69 -12.08
N VAL A 181 2.38 -17.34 -10.80
CA VAL A 181 2.98 -16.08 -10.36
C VAL A 181 4.46 -16.36 -10.14
N PRO A 182 5.36 -15.71 -10.90
CA PRO A 182 6.80 -15.85 -10.67
C PRO A 182 7.12 -15.57 -9.21
N GLU A 183 8.13 -16.24 -8.68
CA GLU A 183 8.61 -15.88 -7.36
C GLU A 183 8.95 -14.39 -7.29
N PRO A 184 8.68 -13.72 -6.15
CA PRO A 184 9.04 -12.33 -6.00
C PRO A 184 10.56 -12.19 -6.18
N ALA A 185 10.95 -11.21 -7.00
CA ALA A 185 12.34 -10.79 -7.11
C ALA A 185 12.86 -10.35 -5.73
N PRO A 186 14.20 -10.41 -5.51
CA PRO A 186 14.79 -9.88 -4.29
C PRO A 186 14.34 -8.43 -4.04
N PRO A 187 14.14 -8.05 -2.77
CA PRO A 187 13.79 -6.67 -2.44
C PRO A 187 14.89 -5.74 -2.93
N MET A 188 14.50 -4.75 -3.73
CA MET A 188 15.44 -3.75 -4.23
C MET A 188 15.73 -2.73 -3.11
N CYS A 189 16.87 -2.86 -2.48
CA CYS A 189 17.39 -1.84 -1.58
C CYS A 189 17.94 -0.66 -2.39
N ILE A 190 17.78 0.54 -1.86
CA ILE A 190 18.44 1.74 -2.38
C ILE A 190 19.89 1.72 -1.88
N ASP A 191 20.85 1.79 -2.78
CA ASP A 191 22.26 1.90 -2.42
C ASP A 191 22.58 3.28 -1.84
N GLU A 192 23.71 3.36 -1.14
CA GLU A 192 24.15 4.53 -0.39
C GLU A 192 24.32 5.79 -1.25
N THR A 193 24.96 5.66 -2.41
CA THR A 193 25.15 6.77 -3.36
C THR A 193 23.79 7.29 -3.86
N ALA A 194 22.89 6.37 -4.22
CA ALA A 194 21.53 6.74 -4.65
C ALA A 194 20.75 7.40 -3.50
N LEU A 195 20.88 6.93 -2.26
CA LEU A 195 20.25 7.55 -1.09
C LEU A 195 20.71 8.98 -0.89
N GLY A 196 22.02 9.25 -0.87
CA GLY A 196 22.55 10.61 -0.74
C GLY A 196 21.98 11.55 -1.79
N ARG A 197 21.99 11.13 -3.06
CA ARG A 197 21.44 11.92 -4.18
C ARG A 197 19.93 12.16 -4.04
N ILE A 198 19.15 11.13 -3.73
CA ILE A 198 17.69 11.24 -3.57
C ILE A 198 17.35 12.17 -2.42
N PHE A 199 18.02 12.04 -1.27
CA PHE A 199 17.75 12.84 -0.08
C PHE A 199 18.13 14.30 -0.28
N PHE A 200 19.27 14.57 -0.94
CA PHE A 200 19.61 15.90 -1.38
C PHE A 200 18.52 16.50 -2.30
N ALA A 201 18.03 15.73 -3.26
CA ALA A 201 16.97 16.16 -4.18
C ALA A 201 15.59 16.32 -3.52
N LEU A 202 15.38 15.80 -2.30
CA LEU A 202 14.13 15.94 -1.54
C LEU A 202 14.09 17.21 -0.69
N GLY A 203 15.24 17.82 -0.39
CA GLY A 203 15.34 19.08 0.34
C GLY A 203 16.36 19.05 1.49
N PRO A 204 16.41 20.12 2.30
CA PRO A 204 17.27 20.18 3.48
C PRO A 204 16.76 19.27 4.61
N THR A 205 17.65 18.88 5.52
CA THR A 205 17.29 18.10 6.72
C THR A 205 16.51 18.93 7.73
N SER A 206 16.86 20.22 7.84
CA SER A 206 16.29 21.12 8.84
C SER A 206 15.37 22.17 8.22
N SER A 207 14.37 22.58 9.00
CA SER A 207 13.55 23.75 8.70
C SER A 207 14.27 25.07 9.01
N ILE A 208 15.32 25.03 9.84
CA ILE A 208 16.09 26.21 10.24
C ILE A 208 17.09 26.55 9.13
N GLY A 209 17.16 27.84 8.75
CA GLY A 209 18.07 28.30 7.70
C GLY A 209 17.66 27.85 6.29
N ARG A 210 16.40 27.44 6.09
CA ARG A 210 15.90 27.04 4.77
C ARG A 210 15.79 28.25 3.84
N ASN A 211 16.50 28.24 2.71
CA ASN A 211 16.40 29.27 1.66
C ASN A 211 15.13 29.10 0.81
N GLY A 212 13.96 29.02 1.46
CA GLY A 212 12.67 28.79 0.81
C GLY A 212 12.42 27.35 0.32
N VAL A 213 13.39 26.44 0.47
CA VAL A 213 13.24 25.02 0.14
C VAL A 213 12.61 24.27 1.32
N SER A 214 11.58 23.47 1.05
CA SER A 214 10.89 22.68 2.07
C SER A 214 11.72 21.47 2.52
N CYS A 215 11.85 21.25 3.83
CA CYS A 215 12.44 20.04 4.41
C CYS A 215 11.44 18.87 4.51
N ARG A 216 10.13 19.16 4.35
CA ARG A 216 9.02 18.21 4.56
C ARG A 216 9.24 16.87 3.83
N ASP A 217 9.53 16.92 2.54
CA ASP A 217 9.61 15.71 1.71
C ASP A 217 10.83 14.85 2.08
N ARG A 218 11.95 15.48 2.50
CA ARG A 218 13.09 14.77 3.07
C ARG A 218 12.77 14.15 4.41
N LEU A 219 12.18 14.89 5.36
CA LEU A 219 11.80 14.37 6.68
C LEU A 219 10.84 13.16 6.59
N ILE A 220 9.91 13.17 5.62
CA ILE A 220 9.04 12.02 5.34
C ILE A 220 9.86 10.79 4.91
N ALA A 221 10.87 10.97 4.05
CA ALA A 221 11.75 9.89 3.62
C ALA A 221 12.69 9.42 4.74
N GLU A 222 13.21 10.33 5.56
CA GLU A 222 14.04 10.02 6.74
C GLU A 222 13.30 9.12 7.72
N ILE A 223 12.03 9.40 8.00
CA ILE A 223 11.19 8.52 8.82
C ILE A 223 11.06 7.13 8.19
N GLY A 224 10.86 7.07 6.86
CA GLY A 224 10.77 5.84 6.10
C GLY A 224 12.03 4.98 6.16
N LEU A 225 13.20 5.61 6.05
CA LEU A 225 14.52 4.96 6.08
C LEU A 225 14.92 4.54 7.49
N ASN A 226 14.71 5.40 8.50
CA ASN A 226 15.20 5.15 9.85
C ASN A 226 14.28 4.28 10.72
N GLY A 227 12.97 4.30 10.46
CA GLY A 227 11.99 3.54 11.27
C GLY A 227 11.30 2.40 10.52
N GLY A 228 11.51 2.30 9.21
CA GLY A 228 10.81 1.35 8.34
C GLY A 228 9.27 1.37 8.38
N PRO A 229 8.53 2.45 8.68
CA PRO A 229 7.06 2.43 8.61
C PRO A 229 6.56 2.29 7.16
N ARG A 230 5.30 1.88 7.00
CA ARG A 230 4.61 1.97 5.71
C ARG A 230 4.31 3.44 5.40
N LEU A 231 4.24 3.80 4.11
CA LEU A 231 3.87 5.16 3.70
C LEU A 231 2.57 5.65 4.34
N ALA A 232 1.55 4.78 4.44
CA ALA A 232 0.29 5.13 5.08
C ALA A 232 0.44 5.39 6.59
N GLU A 233 1.37 4.72 7.27
CA GLU A 233 1.68 4.95 8.68
C GLU A 233 2.34 6.34 8.80
N VAL A 234 3.34 6.66 7.97
CA VAL A 234 4.02 7.98 7.94
C VAL A 234 3.05 9.13 7.65
N ALA A 235 2.24 9.01 6.61
CA ALA A 235 1.26 10.02 6.21
C ALA A 235 0.17 10.26 7.27
N SER A 236 0.04 9.36 8.24
CA SER A 236 -0.97 9.42 9.29
C SER A 236 -0.43 9.86 10.65
N LEU A 237 0.88 10.09 10.77
CA LEU A 237 1.51 10.59 11.98
C LEU A 237 0.91 11.94 12.36
N THR A 238 0.75 12.16 13.66
CA THR A 238 0.19 13.39 14.23
C THR A 238 1.27 14.22 14.92
N VAL A 239 1.04 15.52 15.04
CA VAL A 239 1.92 16.44 15.79
C VAL A 239 2.11 15.94 17.23
N ARG A 240 1.02 15.53 17.89
CA ARG A 240 1.05 15.05 19.27
C ARG A 240 1.95 13.83 19.46
N GLN A 241 1.96 12.90 18.51
CA GLN A 241 2.84 11.72 18.58
C GLN A 241 4.33 12.10 18.55
N ILE A 242 4.69 13.16 17.84
CA ILE A 242 6.08 13.63 17.75
C ILE A 242 6.47 14.48 18.96
N LEU A 243 5.58 15.39 19.41
CA LEU A 243 5.83 16.22 20.60
C LEU A 243 5.94 15.38 21.88
N ALA A 244 5.33 14.19 21.91
CA ALA A 244 5.47 13.26 23.04
C ALA A 244 6.86 12.56 23.10
N LEU A 245 7.68 12.66 22.06
CA LEU A 245 9.02 12.10 22.04
C LEU A 245 10.02 13.05 22.71
N VAL A 246 10.89 12.51 23.55
CA VAL A 246 11.96 13.26 24.21
C VAL A 246 13.30 12.85 23.60
N PRO A 247 13.89 13.66 22.69
CA PRO A 247 15.18 13.35 22.10
C PRO A 247 16.31 13.48 23.12
N ASN A 248 17.30 12.61 23.02
CA ASN A 248 18.51 12.71 23.82
C ASN A 248 19.41 13.83 23.27
N SER A 249 19.66 14.87 24.07
CA SER A 249 20.48 16.01 23.67
C SER A 249 21.97 15.69 23.54
N LYS A 250 22.46 14.66 24.25
CA LYS A 250 23.88 14.26 24.27
C LYS A 250 24.21 13.24 23.19
N ASN A 251 23.27 12.37 22.85
CA ASN A 251 23.46 11.32 21.85
C ASN A 251 22.43 11.45 20.71
N PRO A 252 22.81 12.02 19.55
CA PRO A 252 21.90 12.21 18.42
C PRO A 252 21.32 10.91 17.87
N ASN A 253 22.02 9.79 18.06
CA ASN A 253 21.64 8.48 17.53
C ASN A 253 20.83 7.65 18.53
N SER A 254 20.56 8.19 19.73
CA SER A 254 19.76 7.50 20.73
C SER A 254 18.32 7.28 20.23
N PRO A 255 17.76 6.06 20.34
CA PRO A 255 16.45 5.74 19.79
C PRO A 255 15.30 6.31 20.63
N CYS A 256 14.41 7.03 19.96
CA CYS A 256 13.13 7.49 20.47
C CYS A 256 12.02 6.53 20.05
N LYS A 257 11.27 6.00 21.02
CA LYS A 257 10.18 5.03 20.77
C LYS A 257 8.89 5.74 20.34
N LEU A 258 8.49 5.53 19.09
CA LEU A 258 7.27 6.07 18.49
C LEU A 258 6.20 4.98 18.35
N LEU A 259 5.03 5.21 18.94
CA LEU A 259 3.88 4.32 18.80
C LEU A 259 3.09 4.63 17.51
N LEU A 260 3.01 3.67 16.61
CA LEU A 260 2.16 3.74 15.42
C LEU A 260 0.79 3.12 15.72
N THR A 261 -0.26 3.93 15.62
CA THR A 261 -1.65 3.53 15.92
C THR A 261 -2.48 3.22 14.67
N LYS A 262 -2.24 3.95 13.56
CA LYS A 262 -2.91 3.75 12.28
C LYS A 262 -2.12 2.79 11.39
N THR A 263 -2.22 1.48 11.69
CA THR A 263 -1.51 0.42 10.96
C THR A 263 -2.46 -0.45 10.14
N LYS A 264 -1.90 -1.19 9.17
CA LYS A 264 -2.65 -2.19 8.40
C LYS A 264 -3.15 -3.29 9.35
N GLY A 265 -4.47 -3.45 9.49
CA GLY A 265 -5.08 -4.42 10.40
C GLY A 265 -5.27 -3.91 11.83
N PHE A 266 -5.01 -2.61 12.09
CA PHE A 266 -5.22 -1.93 13.37
C PHE A 266 -4.39 -2.47 14.56
N THR A 267 -3.32 -3.22 14.30
CA THR A 267 -2.39 -3.64 15.36
C THR A 267 -1.34 -2.56 15.58
N ALA A 268 -1.46 -1.84 16.70
CA ALA A 268 -0.48 -0.83 17.07
C ALA A 268 0.89 -1.46 17.28
N ARG A 269 1.96 -0.74 16.91
CA ARG A 269 3.34 -1.22 17.07
C ARG A 269 4.30 -0.07 17.33
N ASN A 270 5.39 -0.35 18.02
CA ASN A 270 6.45 0.62 18.20
C ASN A 270 7.42 0.57 17.02
N VAL A 271 7.86 1.75 16.59
CA VAL A 271 9.05 1.96 15.77
C VAL A 271 10.01 2.86 16.53
N PHE A 272 11.27 2.90 16.11
CA PHE A 272 12.28 3.73 16.72
C PHE A 272 12.78 4.74 15.69
N LEU A 273 12.91 6.00 16.11
CA LEU A 273 13.53 7.06 15.32
C LEU A 273 14.73 7.61 16.09
N PRO A 274 15.84 7.99 15.45
CA PRO A 274 16.97 8.57 16.15
C PRO A 274 16.63 9.96 16.71
N SER A 275 17.30 10.34 17.80
CA SER A 275 17.07 11.61 18.50
C SER A 275 17.33 12.84 17.63
N TRP A 276 18.27 12.79 16.69
CA TRP A 276 18.49 13.85 15.72
C TRP A 276 17.26 14.08 14.85
N LEU A 277 16.65 13.01 14.34
CA LEU A 277 15.47 13.13 13.48
C LEU A 277 14.28 13.67 14.26
N VAL A 278 14.11 13.26 15.52
CA VAL A 278 13.06 13.82 16.40
C VAL A 278 13.26 15.32 16.62
N ARG A 279 14.50 15.79 16.81
CA ARG A 279 14.79 17.23 16.92
C ARG A 279 14.44 17.99 15.64
N GLU A 280 14.78 17.46 14.47
CA GLU A 280 14.41 18.08 13.19
C GLU A 280 12.90 18.09 12.96
N LEU A 281 12.18 17.05 13.44
CA LEU A 281 10.72 17.03 13.40
C LEU A 281 10.09 18.04 14.37
N HIS A 282 10.68 18.27 15.55
CA HIS A 282 10.28 19.38 16.44
C HIS A 282 10.51 20.73 15.75
N ALA A 283 11.69 20.97 15.18
CA ALA A 283 11.99 22.18 14.43
C ALA A 283 11.05 22.38 13.22
N TYR A 284 10.69 21.31 12.52
CA TYR A 284 9.69 21.37 11.45
C TYR A 284 8.32 21.82 11.95
N ILE A 285 7.87 21.29 13.09
CA ILE A 285 6.58 21.67 13.71
C ILE A 285 6.58 23.16 14.06
N ASP A 286 7.65 23.63 14.72
CA ASP A 286 7.73 25.00 15.25
C ASP A 286 7.95 26.05 14.16
N HIS A 287 8.53 25.66 13.02
CA HIS A 287 8.88 26.57 11.92
C HIS A 287 8.08 26.30 10.66
N GLU A 288 8.57 25.45 9.75
CA GLU A 288 8.00 25.30 8.40
C GLU A 288 6.52 24.90 8.43
N ARG A 289 6.13 23.97 9.32
CA ARG A 289 4.72 23.57 9.44
C ARG A 289 3.86 24.72 9.94
N GLN A 290 4.33 25.49 10.93
CA GLN A 290 3.62 26.65 11.46
C GLN A 290 3.41 27.71 10.37
N GLU A 291 4.42 27.98 9.54
CA GLU A 291 4.29 28.87 8.38
C GLU A 291 3.24 28.39 7.38
N VAL A 292 3.17 27.08 7.10
CA VAL A 292 2.11 26.51 6.25
C VAL A 292 0.73 26.73 6.86
N VAL A 293 0.60 26.52 8.18
CA VAL A 293 -0.65 26.73 8.92
C VAL A 293 -1.08 28.19 8.86
N ASP A 294 -0.17 29.13 9.08
CA ASP A 294 -0.48 30.56 9.06
C ASP A 294 -0.84 31.05 7.66
N THR A 295 -0.14 30.55 6.63
CA THR A 295 -0.49 30.82 5.23
C THR A 295 -1.87 30.26 4.89
N ALA A 296 -2.20 29.04 5.35
CA ALA A 296 -3.51 28.44 5.12
C ALA A 296 -4.64 29.18 5.85
N ARG A 297 -4.40 29.65 7.09
CA ARG A 297 -5.34 30.51 7.83
C ARG A 297 -5.60 31.82 7.09
N ALA A 298 -4.56 32.45 6.57
CA ALA A 298 -4.70 33.68 5.79
C ALA A 298 -5.47 33.45 4.48
N ALA A 299 -5.25 32.31 3.81
CA ALA A 299 -5.93 31.98 2.55
C ALA A 299 -7.38 31.51 2.74
N LYS A 300 -7.73 30.96 3.92
CA LYS A 300 -9.02 30.33 4.23
C LYS A 300 -9.51 30.72 5.66
N PRO A 301 -9.70 32.02 5.96
CA PRO A 301 -9.90 32.50 7.34
C PRO A 301 -11.12 31.88 8.03
N ASP A 302 -12.23 31.71 7.30
CA ASP A 302 -13.50 31.27 7.89
C ASP A 302 -13.69 29.74 7.90
N THR A 303 -12.90 29.01 7.12
CA THR A 303 -13.14 27.58 6.86
C THR A 303 -11.98 26.67 7.23
N TYR A 304 -10.77 27.21 7.39
CA TYR A 304 -9.61 26.40 7.68
C TYR A 304 -9.66 25.80 9.08
N LYS A 305 -9.51 24.48 9.14
CA LYS A 305 -9.32 23.73 10.37
C LYS A 305 -7.99 23.02 10.29
N GLU A 306 -7.08 23.38 11.18
CA GLU A 306 -5.75 22.81 11.19
C GLU A 306 -5.80 21.28 11.39
N PRO A 307 -5.25 20.49 10.46
CA PRO A 307 -5.21 19.04 10.62
C PRO A 307 -4.27 18.62 11.75
N GLU A 308 -4.65 17.60 12.52
CA GLU A 308 -3.74 17.01 13.54
C GLU A 308 -2.52 16.29 12.93
N THR A 309 -2.57 16.00 11.63
CA THR A 309 -1.48 15.32 10.91
C THR A 309 -0.21 16.17 10.92
N LEU A 310 0.92 15.48 11.05
CA LEU A 310 2.25 16.08 11.09
C LEU A 310 2.56 16.82 9.80
N PHE A 311 2.39 16.17 8.65
CA PHE A 311 2.78 16.73 7.36
C PHE A 311 1.60 17.32 6.60
N LEU A 312 1.76 18.58 6.18
CA LEU A 312 0.74 19.34 5.46
C LEU A 312 1.17 19.61 4.01
N SER A 313 0.20 19.91 3.15
CA SER A 313 0.41 20.40 1.80
C SER A 313 1.00 21.81 1.81
N LEU A 314 2.11 22.00 1.10
CA LEU A 314 2.90 23.25 1.10
C LEU A 314 2.13 24.46 0.54
N PRO A 315 2.60 25.69 0.81
CA PRO A 315 2.02 26.92 0.25
C PRO A 315 1.99 27.00 -1.29
N THR A 316 2.81 26.19 -1.97
CA THR A 316 2.79 26.07 -3.44
C THR A 316 1.62 25.24 -3.98
N ALA A 317 0.81 24.65 -3.12
CA ALA A 317 -0.44 23.99 -3.51
C ALA A 317 -1.52 25.03 -3.86
N ASN A 318 -2.59 24.58 -4.51
CA ASN A 318 -3.76 25.43 -4.75
C ASN A 318 -4.46 25.79 -3.41
N VAL A 319 -5.28 26.85 -3.44
CA VAL A 319 -5.98 27.39 -2.25
C VAL A 319 -6.85 26.34 -1.55
N ARG A 320 -7.41 25.39 -2.29
CA ARG A 320 -8.19 24.31 -1.67
C ARG A 320 -7.30 23.41 -0.82
N ASP A 321 -6.14 23.04 -1.34
CA ASP A 321 -5.28 21.99 -0.77
C ASP A 321 -4.20 22.52 0.18
N ILE A 322 -3.88 23.82 0.19
CA ILE A 322 -2.90 24.42 1.12
C ILE A 322 -3.27 24.14 2.59
N GLY A 323 -2.30 23.72 3.40
CA GLY A 323 -2.50 23.41 4.82
C GLY A 323 -3.28 22.13 5.10
N GLU A 324 -3.83 21.46 4.08
CA GLU A 324 -4.49 20.16 4.26
C GLU A 324 -3.46 19.04 4.48
N SER A 325 -3.88 17.92 5.07
CA SER A 325 -3.03 16.74 5.22
C SER A 325 -2.43 16.30 3.89
N VAL A 326 -1.11 16.09 3.84
CA VAL A 326 -0.46 15.62 2.61
C VAL A 326 -0.97 14.22 2.23
N SER A 327 -1.37 14.04 0.98
CA SER A 327 -1.83 12.73 0.49
C SER A 327 -0.67 11.78 0.22
N ARG A 328 -0.91 10.47 0.36
CA ARG A 328 0.09 9.42 0.04
C ARG A 328 0.53 9.51 -1.41
N GLU A 329 -0.40 9.83 -2.29
CA GLU A 329 -0.20 10.00 -3.72
C GLU A 329 0.73 11.19 -3.99
N THR A 330 0.61 12.28 -3.21
CA THR A 330 1.55 13.42 -3.27
C THR A 330 2.94 13.03 -2.81
N ILE A 331 3.06 12.30 -1.69
CA ILE A 331 4.37 11.82 -1.19
C ILE A 331 5.04 10.91 -2.23
N MET A 332 4.31 9.93 -2.77
CA MET A 332 4.85 9.04 -3.80
C MET A 332 5.29 9.80 -5.04
N ARG A 333 4.50 10.79 -5.48
CA ARG A 333 4.85 11.64 -6.62
C ARG A 333 6.12 12.46 -6.34
N ARG A 334 6.24 13.07 -5.16
CA ARG A 334 7.42 13.87 -4.79
C ARG A 334 8.69 13.02 -4.68
N PHE A 335 8.60 11.84 -4.06
CA PHE A 335 9.71 10.89 -4.01
C PHE A 335 10.12 10.44 -5.40
N ARG A 336 9.15 10.07 -6.25
CA ARG A 336 9.40 9.72 -7.65
C ARG A 336 10.10 10.86 -8.41
N GLN A 337 9.62 12.09 -8.27
CA GLN A 337 10.25 13.25 -8.89
C GLN A 337 11.70 13.45 -8.43
N ALA A 338 12.02 13.20 -7.16
CA ALA A 338 13.40 13.25 -6.67
C ALA A 338 14.28 12.18 -7.33
N VAL A 339 13.80 10.93 -7.40
CA VAL A 339 14.50 9.82 -8.09
C VAL A 339 14.74 10.15 -9.58
N GLU A 340 13.73 10.71 -10.26
CA GLU A 340 13.82 11.11 -11.67
C GLU A 340 14.82 12.27 -11.86
N ARG A 341 14.85 13.26 -10.96
CA ARG A 341 15.85 14.36 -10.98
C ARG A 341 17.29 13.86 -10.81
N CYS A 342 17.48 12.75 -10.11
CA CYS A 342 18.78 12.09 -9.97
C CYS A 342 19.15 11.19 -11.16
N SER A 343 18.33 11.15 -12.21
CA SER A 343 18.49 10.28 -13.38
C SER A 343 18.54 8.79 -13.03
N LEU A 344 17.87 8.38 -11.95
CA LEU A 344 17.83 7.00 -11.49
C LEU A 344 16.64 6.27 -12.15
N PHE A 345 16.88 5.68 -13.31
CA PHE A 345 15.86 4.96 -14.08
C PHE A 345 16.16 3.47 -14.21
N HIS A 346 15.12 2.69 -14.47
CA HIS A 346 15.23 1.38 -15.09
C HIS A 346 14.40 1.33 -16.37
N THR A 347 14.90 0.58 -17.35
CA THR A 347 14.21 0.43 -18.64
C THR A 347 13.29 -0.77 -18.56
N VAL A 348 12.01 -0.55 -18.82
CA VAL A 348 10.99 -1.60 -18.85
C VAL A 348 10.42 -1.75 -20.26
N PRO A 349 10.22 -2.99 -20.74
CA PRO A 349 9.46 -3.24 -21.95
C PRO A 349 8.01 -2.76 -21.78
N ALA A 350 7.51 -2.05 -22.77
CA ALA A 350 6.14 -1.57 -22.85
C ALA A 350 5.52 -1.93 -24.21
N VAL A 351 4.20 -1.95 -24.25
CA VAL A 351 3.39 -2.26 -25.43
C VAL A 351 2.37 -1.15 -25.60
N ASP A 352 2.29 -0.57 -26.79
CA ASP A 352 1.23 0.38 -27.12
C ASP A 352 -0.11 -0.37 -27.20
N PRO A 353 -1.09 -0.05 -26.34
CA PRO A 353 -2.37 -0.77 -26.29
C PRO A 353 -3.20 -0.62 -27.58
N ARG A 354 -2.94 0.39 -28.42
CA ARG A 354 -3.68 0.64 -29.66
C ARG A 354 -3.05 -0.06 -30.86
N THR A 355 -1.72 -0.09 -30.92
CA THR A 355 -0.98 -0.60 -32.09
C THR A 355 -0.36 -1.98 -31.86
N GLY A 356 -0.24 -2.42 -30.61
CA GLY A 356 0.49 -3.65 -30.25
C GLY A 356 2.01 -3.52 -30.34
N ASN A 357 2.54 -2.36 -30.72
CA ASN A 357 3.96 -2.15 -30.91
C ASN A 357 4.71 -2.16 -29.57
N ARG A 358 5.82 -2.91 -29.52
CA ARG A 358 6.72 -2.97 -28.37
C ARG A 358 7.68 -1.79 -28.40
N PHE A 359 7.89 -1.15 -27.25
CA PHE A 359 8.86 -0.07 -27.07
C PHE A 359 9.48 -0.13 -25.67
N LEU A 360 10.57 0.61 -25.46
CA LEU A 360 11.23 0.71 -24.17
C LEU A 360 10.80 2.01 -23.47
N LYS A 361 10.41 1.89 -22.20
CA LYS A 361 10.03 3.03 -21.36
C LYS A 361 10.96 3.11 -20.16
N ASN A 362 11.37 4.32 -19.81
CA ASN A 362 12.09 4.57 -18.56
C ASN A 362 11.09 4.79 -17.43
N GLU A 363 11.29 4.06 -16.33
CA GLU A 363 10.56 4.24 -15.08
C GLU A 363 11.53 4.59 -13.95
N ALA A 364 11.05 5.29 -12.93
CA ALA A 364 11.88 5.62 -11.77
C ALA A 364 12.35 4.32 -11.09
N LYS A 365 13.67 4.18 -10.90
CA LYS A 365 14.30 2.96 -10.38
C LYS A 365 13.78 2.59 -8.99
N TYR A 366 13.52 3.60 -8.15
CA TYR A 366 13.09 3.44 -6.78
C TYR A 366 11.72 4.09 -6.51
N THR A 367 11.02 3.50 -5.55
CA THR A 367 9.77 3.99 -4.98
C THR A 367 9.95 4.21 -3.48
N PHE A 368 9.02 4.92 -2.85
CA PHE A 368 9.04 5.13 -1.41
C PHE A 368 9.11 3.82 -0.60
N HIS A 369 8.54 2.73 -1.12
CA HIS A 369 8.58 1.43 -0.42
C HIS A 369 9.99 0.84 -0.34
N ASN A 370 10.89 1.23 -1.25
CA ASN A 370 12.28 0.77 -1.22
C ASN A 370 13.02 1.27 0.03
N LEU A 371 12.64 2.40 0.63
CA LEU A 371 13.19 2.86 1.92
C LEU A 371 12.94 1.84 3.04
N ARG A 372 11.73 1.26 3.07
CA ARG A 372 11.38 0.22 4.04
C ARG A 372 12.12 -1.10 3.77
N HIS A 373 12.38 -1.42 2.51
CA HIS A 373 13.24 -2.56 2.16
C HIS A 373 14.68 -2.33 2.61
N THR A 374 15.24 -1.16 2.33
CA THR A 374 16.57 -0.77 2.81
C THR A 374 16.65 -0.87 4.33
N PHE A 375 15.70 -0.29 5.07
CA PHE A 375 15.64 -0.41 6.53
C PHE A 375 15.65 -1.87 7.00
N ALA A 376 14.79 -2.71 6.41
CA ALA A 376 14.65 -4.10 6.82
C ALA A 376 15.95 -4.88 6.63
N TYR A 377 16.60 -4.67 5.48
CA TYR A 377 17.86 -5.32 5.14
C TYR A 377 19.00 -4.86 6.04
N THR A 378 19.16 -3.54 6.22
CA THR A 378 20.18 -2.97 7.11
C THR A 378 19.99 -3.43 8.55
N ALA A 379 18.76 -3.36 9.09
CA ALA A 379 18.47 -3.81 10.45
C ALA A 379 18.75 -5.30 10.65
N TYR A 380 18.42 -6.15 9.65
CA TYR A 380 18.73 -7.57 9.69
C TYR A 380 20.24 -7.81 9.78
N ILE A 381 21.00 -7.19 8.88
CA ILE A 381 22.46 -7.28 8.85
C ILE A 381 23.03 -6.88 10.21
N THR A 382 22.56 -5.76 10.78
CA THR A 382 23.00 -5.28 12.09
C THR A 382 22.73 -6.29 13.21
N PHE A 383 21.51 -6.81 13.35
CA PHE A 383 21.22 -7.79 14.40
C PHE A 383 22.04 -9.07 14.23
N HIS A 384 22.17 -9.53 12.99
CA HIS A 384 22.96 -10.71 12.68
C HIS A 384 24.42 -10.52 13.08
N ARG A 385 25.03 -9.38 12.72
CA ARG A 385 26.41 -9.04 13.08
C ARG A 385 26.63 -8.89 14.59
N ASN A 386 25.61 -8.44 15.33
CA ASN A 386 25.64 -8.35 16.79
C ASN A 386 25.44 -9.72 17.50
N GLY A 387 25.44 -10.82 16.74
CA GLY A 387 25.30 -12.17 17.30
C GLY A 387 23.90 -12.47 17.82
N ASP A 388 22.87 -11.74 17.40
CA ASP A 388 21.51 -12.06 17.81
C ASP A 388 21.12 -13.44 17.30
N ALA A 389 20.59 -14.29 18.19
CA ALA A 389 20.14 -15.63 17.82
C ALA A 389 18.93 -15.61 16.86
N PHE A 390 18.13 -14.54 16.87
CA PHE A 390 16.88 -14.42 16.11
C PHE A 390 16.71 -13.06 15.41
N PRO A 391 17.61 -12.67 14.49
CA PRO A 391 17.63 -11.35 13.86
C PRO A 391 16.37 -11.09 13.02
N TRP A 392 15.90 -12.11 12.29
CA TRP A 392 14.66 -12.10 11.52
C TRP A 392 13.42 -11.82 12.35
N ASN A 393 13.36 -12.31 13.60
CA ASN A 393 12.23 -12.07 14.50
C ASN A 393 12.21 -10.61 14.96
N LYS A 394 13.36 -10.03 15.31
CA LYS A 394 13.45 -8.60 15.63
C LYS A 394 13.01 -7.73 14.46
N VAL A 395 13.45 -8.03 13.24
CA VAL A 395 13.00 -7.32 12.03
C VAL A 395 11.49 -7.52 11.80
N GLN A 396 10.95 -8.72 12.01
CA GLN A 396 9.50 -8.97 11.91
C GLN A 396 8.69 -8.06 12.86
N ILE A 397 9.14 -7.93 14.11
CA ILE A 397 8.51 -7.07 15.13
C ILE A 397 8.62 -5.60 14.69
N LEU A 398 9.83 -5.15 14.31
CA LEU A 398 10.10 -3.79 13.85
C LEU A 398 9.40 -3.41 12.55
N LEU A 399 8.93 -4.38 11.76
CA LEU A 399 8.13 -4.15 10.56
C LEU A 399 6.63 -4.37 10.79
N GLY A 400 6.24 -5.00 11.89
CA GLY A 400 4.86 -5.37 12.16
C GLY A 400 4.30 -6.36 11.14
N HIS A 401 5.07 -7.40 10.82
CA HIS A 401 4.61 -8.50 9.96
C HIS A 401 3.93 -9.58 10.81
N ALA A 402 2.69 -9.92 10.45
CA ALA A 402 1.94 -10.98 11.14
C ALA A 402 2.53 -12.39 10.91
N HIS A 403 3.25 -12.58 9.81
CA HIS A 403 3.87 -13.87 9.44
C HIS A 403 5.36 -13.68 9.17
N LEU A 404 6.18 -14.57 9.74
CA LEU A 404 7.63 -14.56 9.56
C LEU A 404 8.04 -14.75 8.09
N SER A 405 7.29 -15.55 7.33
CA SER A 405 7.49 -15.72 5.89
C SER A 405 7.42 -14.41 5.10
N THR A 406 6.62 -13.43 5.56
CA THR A 406 6.62 -12.10 4.92
C THR A 406 7.96 -11.42 5.10
N THR A 407 8.60 -11.55 6.26
CA THR A 407 9.92 -10.98 6.51
C THR A 407 11.00 -11.71 5.70
N ILE A 408 11.02 -13.04 5.75
CA ILE A 408 12.06 -13.85 5.10
C ILE A 408 11.91 -13.82 3.57
N ASP A 409 10.74 -14.18 3.04
CA ASP A 409 10.54 -14.45 1.60
C ASP A 409 10.45 -13.16 0.76
N ILE A 410 10.15 -12.02 1.38
CA ILE A 410 9.89 -10.75 0.67
C ILE A 410 10.91 -9.67 1.05
N TYR A 411 11.28 -9.54 2.34
CA TYR A 411 12.12 -8.43 2.81
C TYR A 411 13.59 -8.81 3.00
N LEU A 412 13.89 -10.07 3.27
CA LEU A 412 15.27 -10.56 3.51
C LEU A 412 15.72 -11.59 2.47
N LYS A 413 14.98 -11.72 1.35
CA LYS A 413 15.32 -12.66 0.28
C LYS A 413 16.70 -12.30 -0.28
N GLY A 414 17.67 -13.20 -0.10
CA GLY A 414 19.07 -13.00 -0.53
C GLY A 414 19.99 -12.36 0.51
N ALA A 415 19.55 -12.14 1.75
CA ALA A 415 20.40 -11.54 2.79
C ALA A 415 21.46 -12.49 3.38
N GLY A 416 21.34 -13.81 3.14
CA GLY A 416 22.31 -14.81 3.60
C GLY A 416 23.55 -14.97 2.73
N THR A 417 23.69 -14.23 1.62
CA THR A 417 24.78 -14.42 0.63
C THR A 417 25.87 -13.34 0.65
N ASN A 418 25.77 -12.33 1.53
CA ASN A 418 26.79 -11.28 1.66
C ASN A 418 27.24 -11.19 3.13
N GLU A 419 28.29 -11.95 3.45
CA GLU A 419 28.68 -12.39 4.80
C GLU A 419 29.80 -11.58 5.47
N ILE A 420 30.14 -10.38 4.99
CA ILE A 420 31.29 -9.65 5.50
C ILE A 420 30.85 -8.46 6.37
N GLU A 421 31.25 -8.55 7.65
CA GLU A 421 31.66 -7.49 8.58
C GLU A 421 30.65 -6.68 9.41
N VAL A 422 30.68 -6.88 10.73
CA VAL A 422 30.91 -5.79 11.73
C VAL A 422 29.81 -5.46 12.75
N SER A 423 30.29 -5.52 13.99
CA SER A 423 29.60 -5.67 15.26
C SER A 423 29.21 -4.34 15.96
N ASP A 424 29.24 -3.18 15.29
CA ASP A 424 29.02 -1.85 15.92
C ASP A 424 27.73 -1.12 15.45
N ALA A 425 26.89 -1.81 14.69
CA ALA A 425 26.08 -1.21 13.63
C ALA A 425 24.78 -0.47 13.99
N ILE A 426 24.27 -0.34 15.23
CA ILE A 426 23.05 0.52 15.46
C ILE A 426 23.43 1.98 15.64
N VAL A 427 24.49 2.25 16.41
CA VAL A 427 25.05 3.59 16.53
C VAL A 427 25.76 3.97 15.23
N GLU A 428 26.47 3.02 14.61
CA GLU A 428 27.09 3.15 13.28
C GLU A 428 26.11 3.32 12.12
N THR A 429 24.95 2.65 12.13
CA THR A 429 23.93 2.87 11.08
C THR A 429 23.43 4.31 11.18
N PHE A 430 23.12 4.81 12.38
CA PHE A 430 22.66 6.20 12.52
C PHE A 430 23.78 7.25 12.27
N SER A 431 25.05 6.97 12.56
CA SER A 431 26.17 7.88 12.24
C SER A 431 26.57 7.81 10.77
N GLY A 432 26.60 6.62 10.16
CA GLY A 432 26.89 6.44 8.74
C GLY A 432 25.92 7.22 7.86
N TRP A 433 24.61 7.13 8.09
CA TRP A 433 23.63 7.89 7.30
C TRP A 433 23.78 9.41 7.44
N ARG A 434 24.22 9.91 8.59
CA ARG A 434 24.38 11.35 8.82
C ARG A 434 25.60 11.89 8.07
N ASP A 435 26.75 11.24 8.24
CA ASP A 435 28.00 11.68 7.62
C ASP A 435 27.97 11.52 6.08
N LEU A 436 27.21 10.55 5.57
CA LEU A 436 27.07 10.29 4.13
C LEU A 436 26.09 11.21 3.40
N VAL A 437 25.03 11.67 4.09
CA VAL A 437 24.08 12.61 3.47
C VAL A 437 24.62 14.05 3.54
N ASP A 438 25.49 14.36 4.50
CA ASP A 438 26.16 15.66 4.60
C ASP A 438 27.44 15.74 3.72
N ALA A 439 28.06 14.61 3.34
CA ALA A 439 29.26 14.58 2.47
C ALA A 439 28.98 14.60 0.94
N ALA A 440 27.71 14.49 0.52
CA ALA A 440 27.28 14.54 -0.88
C ALA A 440 26.49 15.81 -1.25
N ALA A 441 26.44 16.78 -0.34
CA ALA A 441 26.08 18.18 -0.59
C ALA A 441 27.34 19.00 -0.90
#